data_AF-A0A957RN80-F1
#
_entry.id   AF-A0A957RN80-F1
#
_cell.length_a   1.000
_cell.length_b   1.000
_cell.length_c   1.000
_cell.angle_alpha   90.00
_cell.angle_beta   90.00
_cell.angle_gamma   90.00
#
_symmetry.space_group_name_H-M   'P 1'
#
loop_
_entity.id
_entity.type
_entity.pdbx_description
1 polymer ?
#
loop_
_entity_poly.entity_id
_entity_poly.type
_entity_poly.pdbx_seq_one_letter_code
_entity_poly.pdbx_strand_id
1 'polypeptide(L)'
;LEPPPPAPGFAPGRRRGKGIRVGHPDSGYRRHPDLFEEPAGQPVRVLTALERDFVDKDSKAENPDGGHGLNTGGVLMSSDVTGFVVGAAPEAEIVPLRVTKPRFGLPAPVLFDSGARALRDAIRYAVNEAGCHVISISLGWFGNWSLHQAIREAVDKNVIVIAASGNYVKLVVWPAAYPEV
;
A
#
# COMPACT_ATOMS: atom_id res chain seq x y z
N LEU A 1 -22.25 19.11 -2.62
CA LEU A 1 -21.08 19.74 -1.98
C LEU A 1 -19.87 19.29 -2.79
N GLU A 2 -19.22 20.20 -3.50
CA GLU A 2 -17.95 19.86 -4.17
C GLU A 2 -16.87 19.62 -3.10
N PRO A 3 -15.98 18.63 -3.31
CA PRO A 3 -14.87 18.40 -2.39
C PRO A 3 -13.94 19.62 -2.38
N PRO A 4 -13.28 19.90 -1.24
CA PRO A 4 -12.31 20.99 -1.16
C PRO A 4 -11.19 20.79 -2.20
N PRO A 5 -10.64 21.89 -2.74
CA PRO A 5 -9.49 21.81 -3.63
C PRO A 5 -8.32 21.14 -2.91
N PRO A 6 -7.53 20.32 -3.61
CA PRO A 6 -6.42 19.59 -3.00
C PRO A 6 -5.34 20.57 -2.53
N ALA A 7 -4.62 20.16 -1.48
CA ALA A 7 -3.49 20.91 -0.97
C ALA A 7 -2.38 21.06 -2.03
N PRO A 8 -1.55 22.12 -1.95
CA PRO A 8 -0.45 22.32 -2.90
C PRO A 8 0.51 21.13 -2.88
N GLY A 9 0.64 20.45 -4.03
CA GLY A 9 1.57 19.32 -4.20
C GLY A 9 0.95 18.05 -4.80
N PHE A 10 -0.38 17.90 -4.79
CA PHE A 10 -1.04 16.74 -5.41
C PHE A 10 -2.28 17.13 -6.23
N ALA A 11 -2.53 16.39 -7.30
CA ALA A 11 -3.69 16.60 -8.16
C ALA A 11 -5.00 16.17 -7.47
N PRO A 12 -6.15 16.79 -7.78
CA PRO A 12 -7.43 16.37 -7.22
C PRO A 12 -7.76 14.94 -7.62
N GLY A 13 -8.43 14.20 -6.72
CA GLY A 13 -8.84 12.82 -6.95
C GLY A 13 -9.60 12.67 -8.27
N ARG A 14 -9.17 11.72 -9.11
CA ARG A 14 -9.78 11.44 -10.41
C ARG A 14 -10.74 10.28 -10.31
N ARG A 15 -11.79 10.28 -11.15
CA ARG A 15 -12.67 9.12 -11.30
C ARG A 15 -11.82 7.88 -11.58
N ARG A 16 -12.14 6.78 -10.90
CA ARG A 16 -11.48 5.47 -11.06
C ARG A 16 -9.97 5.45 -10.72
N GLY A 17 -9.39 6.54 -10.20
CA GLY A 17 -8.00 6.59 -9.74
C GLY A 17 -6.95 7.01 -10.76
N LYS A 18 -7.33 7.44 -11.97
CA LYS A 18 -6.36 7.82 -13.01
C LYS A 18 -5.33 8.86 -12.52
N GLY A 19 -4.06 8.54 -12.67
CA GLY A 19 -2.95 9.40 -12.24
C GLY A 19 -2.75 9.48 -10.72
N ILE A 20 -3.48 8.66 -9.96
CA ILE A 20 -3.27 8.49 -8.52
C ILE A 20 -2.35 7.28 -8.31
N ARG A 21 -1.30 7.49 -7.53
CA ARG A 21 -0.31 6.46 -7.18
C ARG A 21 -0.49 6.04 -5.73
N VAL A 22 -0.66 4.74 -5.51
CA VAL A 22 -0.87 4.13 -4.20
C VAL A 22 0.38 3.36 -3.78
N GLY A 23 1.01 3.77 -2.68
CA GLY A 23 2.03 2.97 -2.02
C GLY A 23 1.36 1.81 -1.29
N HIS A 24 1.80 0.58 -1.58
CA HIS A 24 1.18 -0.64 -1.06
C HIS A 24 2.16 -1.45 -0.21
N PRO A 25 2.45 -1.01 1.03
CA PRO A 25 3.20 -1.78 2.01
C PRO A 25 2.40 -3.01 2.48
N ASP A 26 2.82 -4.18 2.00
CA ASP A 26 2.19 -5.46 2.32
C ASP A 26 3.23 -6.60 2.27
N SER A 27 2.83 -7.85 2.03
CA SER A 27 3.70 -9.02 1.89
C SER A 27 4.44 -9.09 0.54
N GLY A 28 4.45 -7.98 -0.21
CA GLY A 28 4.80 -7.98 -1.63
C GLY A 28 3.65 -8.50 -2.48
N TYR A 29 3.93 -9.14 -3.61
CA TYR A 29 2.88 -9.69 -4.47
C TYR A 29 3.30 -10.97 -5.19
N ARG A 30 2.31 -11.75 -5.62
CA ARG A 30 2.46 -12.75 -6.67
C ARG A 30 1.95 -12.17 -7.97
N ARG A 31 2.65 -12.41 -9.08
CA ARG A 31 2.19 -11.97 -10.41
C ARG A 31 0.87 -12.66 -10.76
N HIS A 32 -0.11 -11.88 -11.24
CA HIS A 32 -1.44 -12.37 -11.59
C HIS A 32 -2.00 -11.61 -12.80
N PRO A 33 -2.65 -12.28 -13.78
CA PRO A 33 -3.22 -11.62 -14.96
C PRO A 33 -4.09 -10.41 -14.65
N ASP A 34 -5.00 -10.50 -13.67
CA ASP A 34 -5.90 -9.37 -13.30
C ASP A 34 -5.21 -8.05 -12.91
N LEU A 35 -3.92 -8.10 -12.53
CA LEU A 35 -3.14 -6.91 -12.19
C LEU A 35 -2.07 -6.55 -13.21
N PHE A 36 -1.63 -7.51 -14.04
CA PHE A 36 -0.46 -7.35 -14.90
C PHE A 36 -0.75 -7.50 -16.40
N GLU A 37 -1.87 -8.10 -16.78
CA GLU A 37 -2.32 -8.21 -18.15
C GLU A 37 -3.26 -7.05 -18.46
N GLU A 38 -2.67 -5.95 -18.92
CA GLU A 38 -3.41 -4.79 -19.43
C GLU A 38 -3.73 -4.98 -20.93
N PRO A 39 -4.87 -4.49 -21.42
CA PRO A 39 -5.14 -4.43 -22.86
C PRO A 39 -4.05 -3.66 -23.60
N ALA A 40 -3.86 -4.00 -24.87
CA ALA A 40 -2.98 -3.25 -25.75
C ALA A 40 -3.34 -1.75 -25.75
N GLY A 41 -2.36 -0.91 -25.41
CA GLY A 41 -2.52 0.55 -25.34
C GLY A 41 -2.91 1.11 -23.98
N GLN A 42 -3.13 0.28 -22.95
CA GLN A 42 -3.26 0.76 -21.57
C GLN A 42 -1.89 0.89 -20.88
N PRO A 43 -1.69 1.91 -20.02
CA PRO A 43 -0.44 2.06 -19.27
C PRO A 43 -0.31 0.93 -18.24
N VAL A 44 0.94 0.51 -17.97
CA VAL A 44 1.24 -0.43 -16.89
C VAL A 44 0.94 0.24 -15.55
N ARG A 45 0.01 -0.32 -14.78
CA ARG A 45 -0.45 0.26 -13.51
C ARG A 45 0.31 -0.28 -12.30
N VAL A 46 0.87 -1.48 -12.38
CA VAL A 46 1.80 -1.99 -11.35
C VAL A 46 3.22 -1.50 -11.65
N LEU A 47 3.69 -0.53 -10.88
CA LEU A 47 4.96 0.16 -11.11
C LEU A 47 6.16 -0.62 -10.57
N THR A 48 6.51 -1.73 -11.22
CA THR A 48 7.63 -2.59 -10.79
C THR A 48 8.99 -1.89 -10.79
N ALA A 49 9.20 -0.85 -11.59
CA ALA A 49 10.43 -0.04 -11.53
C ALA A 49 10.62 0.69 -10.16
N LEU A 50 9.52 0.91 -9.44
CA LEU A 50 9.49 1.57 -8.13
C LEU A 50 9.24 0.58 -6.99
N GLU A 51 9.13 -0.71 -7.25
CA GLU A 51 8.89 -1.70 -6.20
C GLU A 51 10.11 -1.82 -5.27
N ARG A 52 9.89 -2.17 -4.01
CA ARG A 52 10.98 -2.38 -3.03
C ARG A 52 10.65 -3.47 -2.03
N ASP A 53 11.69 -4.18 -1.60
CA ASP A 53 11.63 -5.14 -0.50
C ASP A 53 12.38 -4.61 0.72
N PHE A 54 11.65 -4.23 1.75
CA PHE A 54 12.20 -3.75 3.02
C PHE A 54 12.44 -4.88 4.03
N VAL A 55 11.97 -6.09 3.75
CA VAL A 55 12.22 -7.27 4.58
C VAL A 55 13.63 -7.80 4.30
N ASP A 56 13.92 -8.06 3.03
CA ASP A 56 15.20 -8.64 2.59
C ASP A 56 16.16 -7.57 2.02
N LYS A 57 15.73 -6.30 1.95
CA LYS A 57 16.51 -5.11 1.57
C LYS A 57 17.00 -5.11 0.12
N ASP A 58 16.11 -5.46 -0.81
CA ASP A 58 16.38 -5.43 -2.24
C ASP A 58 15.31 -4.65 -3.03
N SER A 59 15.42 -4.69 -4.36
CA SER A 59 14.55 -3.94 -5.25
C SER A 59 13.36 -4.73 -5.80
N LYS A 60 13.01 -5.89 -5.24
CA LYS A 60 11.96 -6.76 -5.80
C LYS A 60 10.95 -7.21 -4.75
N ALA A 61 9.74 -6.65 -4.80
CA ALA A 61 8.63 -7.02 -3.92
C ALA A 61 7.92 -8.31 -4.38
N GLU A 62 8.08 -8.72 -5.65
CA GLU A 62 7.53 -9.98 -6.17
C GLU A 62 8.14 -11.20 -5.46
N ASN A 63 7.30 -12.03 -4.84
CA ASN A 63 7.74 -13.20 -4.08
C ASN A 63 6.63 -14.26 -3.96
N PRO A 64 6.96 -15.54 -3.72
CA PRO A 64 5.97 -16.62 -3.64
C PRO A 64 4.98 -16.47 -2.47
N ASP A 65 5.38 -15.76 -1.41
CA ASP A 65 4.57 -15.50 -0.22
C ASP A 65 3.72 -14.21 -0.34
N GLY A 66 3.74 -13.55 -1.51
CA GLY A 66 3.02 -12.31 -1.80
C GLY A 66 1.50 -12.44 -1.96
N GLY A 67 0.88 -13.49 -1.41
CA GLY A 67 -0.55 -13.76 -1.57
C GLY A 67 -1.45 -12.69 -0.94
N HIS A 68 -1.09 -12.20 0.25
CA HIS A 68 -1.88 -11.17 0.94
C HIS A 68 -1.85 -9.85 0.19
N GLY A 69 -0.66 -9.37 -0.19
CA GLY A 69 -0.52 -8.12 -0.95
C GLY A 69 -1.10 -8.18 -2.36
N LEU A 70 -1.09 -9.35 -3.02
CA LEU A 70 -1.85 -9.56 -4.25
C LEU A 70 -3.36 -9.37 -4.02
N ASN A 71 -3.94 -10.02 -3.02
CA ASN A 71 -5.38 -9.95 -2.76
C ASN A 71 -5.84 -8.53 -2.41
N THR A 72 -5.10 -7.84 -1.54
CA THR A 72 -5.41 -6.45 -1.15
C THR A 72 -5.18 -5.49 -2.33
N GLY A 73 -4.14 -5.71 -3.14
CA GLY A 73 -3.92 -4.99 -4.39
C GLY A 73 -5.05 -5.19 -5.42
N GLY A 74 -5.64 -6.38 -5.46
CA GLY A 74 -6.82 -6.68 -6.27
C GLY A 74 -8.05 -5.85 -5.89
N VAL A 75 -8.36 -5.77 -4.59
CA VAL A 75 -9.44 -4.91 -4.10
C VAL A 75 -9.18 -3.43 -4.43
N LEU A 76 -7.92 -3.01 -4.43
CA LEU A 76 -7.55 -1.64 -4.79
C LEU A 76 -7.75 -1.36 -6.29
N MET A 77 -7.19 -2.18 -7.17
CA MET A 77 -7.02 -1.79 -8.58
C MET A 77 -7.19 -2.89 -9.62
N SER A 78 -7.79 -4.06 -9.32
CA SER A 78 -8.06 -5.05 -10.38
C SER A 78 -8.78 -4.42 -11.58
N SER A 79 -8.33 -4.78 -12.79
CA SER A 79 -8.88 -4.21 -14.03
C SER A 79 -10.32 -4.69 -14.26
N ASP A 80 -11.08 -3.95 -15.06
CA ASP A 80 -12.38 -4.41 -15.55
C ASP A 80 -12.29 -5.28 -16.81
N VAL A 81 -11.07 -5.56 -17.27
CA VAL A 81 -10.78 -6.21 -18.54
C VAL A 81 -11.02 -7.71 -18.48
N THR A 82 -10.62 -8.35 -17.38
CA THR A 82 -10.77 -9.80 -17.22
C THR A 82 -12.20 -10.19 -16.82
N GLY A 83 -13.00 -9.22 -16.34
CA GLY A 83 -14.40 -9.41 -15.98
C GLY A 83 -14.64 -10.17 -14.67
N PHE A 84 -13.58 -10.53 -13.92
CA PHE A 84 -13.71 -11.27 -12.65
C PHE A 84 -13.96 -10.36 -11.45
N VAL A 85 -13.04 -9.42 -11.20
CA VAL A 85 -13.06 -8.52 -10.05
C VAL A 85 -12.64 -7.14 -10.52
N VAL A 86 -13.42 -6.11 -10.17
CA VAL A 86 -13.06 -4.71 -10.43
C VAL A 86 -12.65 -4.06 -9.12
N GLY A 87 -11.44 -3.48 -9.08
CA GLY A 87 -10.95 -2.77 -7.91
C GLY A 87 -11.70 -1.47 -7.66
N ALA A 88 -11.53 -0.88 -6.48
CA ALA A 88 -12.12 0.41 -6.13
C ALA A 88 -11.61 1.58 -7.01
N ALA A 89 -10.35 1.49 -7.44
CA ALA A 89 -9.66 2.46 -8.27
C ALA A 89 -8.92 1.74 -9.42
N PRO A 90 -9.65 1.22 -10.43
CA PRO A 90 -9.10 0.36 -11.48
C PRO A 90 -8.17 1.09 -12.46
N GLU A 91 -8.04 2.42 -12.38
CA GLU A 91 -7.09 3.22 -13.18
C GLU A 91 -5.96 3.80 -12.33
N ALA A 92 -5.88 3.45 -11.04
CA ALA A 92 -4.76 3.85 -10.19
C ALA A 92 -3.48 3.08 -10.52
N GLU A 93 -2.35 3.73 -10.23
CA GLU A 93 -1.04 3.10 -10.21
C GLU A 93 -0.77 2.55 -8.80
N ILE A 94 -0.12 1.39 -8.70
CA ILE A 94 0.31 0.81 -7.43
C ILE A 94 1.84 0.66 -7.40
N VAL A 95 2.45 1.03 -6.28
CA VAL A 95 3.87 0.79 -5.98
C VAL A 95 3.93 -0.30 -4.92
N PRO A 96 4.30 -1.55 -5.30
CA PRO A 96 4.37 -2.65 -4.34
C PRO A 96 5.57 -2.50 -3.40
N LEU A 97 5.33 -2.56 -2.08
CA LEU A 97 6.37 -2.44 -1.07
C LEU A 97 6.27 -3.65 -0.13
N ARG A 98 7.25 -4.55 -0.15
CA ARG A 98 7.25 -5.70 0.77
C ARG A 98 7.81 -5.27 2.12
N VAL A 99 7.00 -5.35 3.17
CA VAL A 99 7.36 -4.95 4.55
C VAL A 99 7.19 -6.07 5.56
N THR A 100 6.65 -7.21 5.12
CA THR A 100 6.38 -8.37 5.96
C THR A 100 6.52 -9.67 5.17
N LYS A 101 6.67 -10.77 5.90
CA LYS A 101 6.67 -12.13 5.36
C LYS A 101 5.87 -13.05 6.28
N PRO A 102 5.27 -14.13 5.76
CA PRO A 102 4.57 -15.10 6.59
C PRO A 102 5.47 -15.60 7.71
N ARG A 103 4.87 -15.83 8.88
CA ARG A 103 5.56 -16.43 10.02
C ARG A 103 4.76 -17.63 10.48
N PHE A 104 5.46 -18.75 10.66
CA PHE A 104 4.84 -20.02 11.04
C PHE A 104 3.98 -19.84 12.30
N GLY A 105 2.71 -20.26 12.23
CA GLY A 105 1.74 -20.18 13.33
C GLY A 105 0.98 -18.86 13.46
N LEU A 106 1.13 -17.90 12.54
CA LEU A 106 0.38 -16.64 12.54
C LEU A 106 -0.44 -16.46 11.26
N PRO A 107 -1.77 -16.24 11.33
CA PRO A 107 -2.64 -16.27 10.14
C PRO A 107 -2.65 -14.98 9.31
N ALA A 108 -1.94 -13.92 9.71
CA ALA A 108 -1.89 -12.64 9.00
C ALA A 108 -0.51 -11.99 9.10
N PRO A 109 -0.18 -11.01 8.23
CA PRO A 109 1.01 -10.18 8.40
C PRO A 109 0.92 -9.36 9.69
N VAL A 110 1.49 -9.89 10.76
CA VAL A 110 1.65 -9.20 12.04
C VAL A 110 2.94 -8.38 11.99
N LEU A 111 2.83 -7.09 12.28
CA LEU A 111 4.00 -6.21 12.41
C LEU A 111 4.74 -6.49 13.71
N PHE A 112 5.79 -7.31 13.64
CA PHE A 112 6.80 -7.36 14.70
C PHE A 112 7.79 -6.20 14.56
N ASP A 113 8.70 -6.00 15.52
CA ASP A 113 9.68 -4.90 15.52
C ASP A 113 10.40 -4.70 14.19
N SER A 114 10.83 -5.79 13.54
CA SER A 114 11.47 -5.73 12.21
C SER A 114 10.50 -5.25 11.12
N GLY A 115 9.23 -5.67 11.19
CA GLY A 115 8.17 -5.23 10.27
C GLY A 115 7.80 -3.76 10.49
N ALA A 116 7.80 -3.26 11.72
CA ALA A 116 7.51 -1.85 12.00
C ALA A 116 8.62 -0.92 11.46
N ARG A 117 9.89 -1.34 11.50
CA ARG A 117 10.99 -0.61 10.84
C ARG A 117 10.87 -0.66 9.32
N ALA A 118 10.58 -1.83 8.75
CA ALA A 118 10.36 -1.98 7.31
C ALA A 118 9.18 -1.12 6.83
N LEU A 119 8.08 -1.09 7.58
CA LEU A 119 6.93 -0.24 7.27
C LEU A 119 7.26 1.25 7.35
N ARG A 120 7.99 1.69 8.38
CA ARG A 120 8.47 3.08 8.48
C ARG A 120 9.29 3.47 7.25
N ASP A 121 10.23 2.62 6.84
CA ASP A 121 11.11 2.90 5.71
C ASP A 121 10.34 2.89 4.39
N ALA A 122 9.38 1.97 4.24
CA ALA A 122 8.46 1.92 3.11
C ALA A 122 7.58 3.17 3.00
N ILE A 123 7.03 3.67 4.11
CA ILE A 123 6.25 4.92 4.13
C ILE A 123 7.12 6.09 3.64
N ARG A 124 8.33 6.23 4.18
CA ARG A 124 9.25 7.30 3.75
C ARG A 124 9.64 7.18 2.29
N TYR A 125 9.93 5.98 1.82
CA TYR A 125 10.21 5.73 0.40
C TYR A 125 9.01 6.09 -0.49
N ALA A 126 7.81 5.65 -0.11
CA ALA A 126 6.57 5.92 -0.82
C ALA A 126 6.35 7.44 -1.01
N VAL A 127 6.59 8.21 0.05
CA VAL A 127 6.39 9.66 0.06
C VAL A 127 7.52 10.39 -0.68
N ASN A 128 8.78 10.09 -0.37
CA ASN A 128 9.91 10.92 -0.76
C ASN A 128 10.51 10.55 -2.12
N GLU A 129 10.39 9.30 -2.54
CA GLU A 129 11.06 8.78 -3.74
C GLU A 129 10.03 8.29 -4.77
N ALA A 130 9.03 7.54 -4.33
CA ALA A 130 8.04 6.96 -5.24
C ALA A 130 6.91 7.93 -5.60
N GLY A 131 6.73 9.05 -4.88
CA GLY A 131 5.70 10.06 -5.16
C GLY A 131 4.27 9.53 -5.00
N CYS A 132 4.04 8.70 -4.00
CA CYS A 132 2.71 8.15 -3.69
C CYS A 132 1.80 9.21 -3.08
N HIS A 133 0.51 9.15 -3.45
CA HIS A 133 -0.55 10.06 -2.99
C HIS A 133 -1.35 9.44 -1.84
N VAL A 134 -1.44 8.11 -1.85
CA VAL A 134 -2.16 7.30 -0.87
C VAL A 134 -1.23 6.18 -0.42
N ILE A 135 -1.28 5.80 0.85
CA ILE A 135 -0.61 4.62 1.40
C ILE A 135 -1.68 3.72 2.00
N SER A 136 -1.79 2.48 1.50
CA SER A 136 -2.77 1.50 1.97
C SER A 136 -2.07 0.38 2.75
N ILE A 137 -2.35 0.29 4.05
CA ILE A 137 -1.65 -0.61 4.99
C ILE A 137 -2.62 -1.67 5.53
N SER A 138 -2.56 -2.89 5.00
CA SER A 138 -3.41 -4.00 5.45
C SER A 138 -2.76 -4.88 6.52
N LEU A 139 -2.00 -4.25 7.44
CA LEU A 139 -1.17 -4.90 8.45
C LEU A 139 -1.24 -4.10 9.75
N GLY A 140 -1.06 -4.75 10.89
CA GLY A 140 -1.02 -4.02 12.15
C GLY A 140 -0.64 -4.85 13.36
N TRP A 141 -0.09 -4.17 14.38
CA TRP A 141 0.18 -4.72 15.71
C TRP A 141 0.47 -3.59 16.73
N PHE A 142 1.67 -3.54 17.30
CA PHE A 142 2.09 -2.50 18.25
C PHE A 142 2.62 -1.26 17.54
N GLY A 143 2.23 -0.10 18.06
CA GLY A 143 2.80 1.18 17.66
C GLY A 143 4.21 1.37 18.22
N ASN A 144 4.99 2.21 17.57
CA ASN A 144 6.22 2.76 18.11
C ASN A 144 6.42 4.18 17.60
N TRP A 145 7.19 4.97 18.35
CA TRP A 145 7.42 6.38 18.05
C TRP A 145 7.96 6.61 16.63
N SER A 146 8.88 5.78 16.15
CA SER A 146 9.49 5.98 14.83
C SER A 146 8.51 5.76 13.67
N LEU A 147 7.59 4.79 13.80
CA LEU A 147 6.54 4.56 12.83
C LEU A 147 5.53 5.70 12.85
N HIS A 148 5.16 6.20 14.04
CA HIS A 148 4.27 7.35 14.18
C HIS A 148 4.85 8.60 13.52
N GLN A 149 6.14 8.88 13.70
CA GLN A 149 6.82 9.99 13.02
C GLN A 149 6.75 9.88 11.49
N ALA A 150 7.01 8.69 10.92
CA ALA A 150 6.90 8.51 9.47
C ALA A 150 5.47 8.74 8.94
N ILE A 151 4.45 8.39 9.72
CA ILE A 151 3.05 8.66 9.37
C ILE A 151 2.76 10.16 9.42
N ARG A 152 3.22 10.86 10.46
CA ARG A 152 3.09 12.32 10.56
C ARG A 152 3.79 13.02 9.40
N GLU A 153 5.02 12.61 9.07
CA GLU A 153 5.75 13.12 7.90
C GLU A 153 4.98 12.90 6.59
N ALA A 154 4.29 11.77 6.43
CA ALA A 154 3.47 11.49 5.24
C ALA A 154 2.25 12.40 5.19
N VAL A 155 1.51 12.52 6.29
CA VAL A 155 0.30 13.35 6.39
C VAL A 155 0.62 14.84 6.28
N ASP A 156 1.72 15.31 6.87
CA ASP A 156 2.23 16.68 6.72
C ASP A 156 2.58 17.02 5.26
N LYS A 157 2.89 15.99 4.46
CA LYS A 157 3.11 16.08 3.01
C LYS A 157 1.84 15.84 2.20
N ASN A 158 0.66 15.84 2.83
CA ASN A 158 -0.64 15.62 2.22
C ASN A 158 -0.84 14.23 1.59
N VAL A 159 -0.13 13.22 2.08
CA VAL A 159 -0.37 11.82 1.71
C VAL A 159 -1.46 11.25 2.60
N ILE A 160 -2.47 10.62 1.99
CA ILE A 160 -3.53 9.93 2.72
C ILE A 160 -2.99 8.57 3.19
N VAL A 161 -2.99 8.32 4.49
CA VAL A 161 -2.62 7.03 5.06
C VAL A 161 -3.88 6.32 5.52
N ILE A 162 -4.07 5.07 5.10
CA ILE A 162 -5.21 4.24 5.48
C ILE A 162 -4.67 2.93 6.01
N ALA A 163 -5.20 2.44 7.14
CA ALA A 163 -4.74 1.19 7.73
C ALA A 163 -5.88 0.31 8.26
N ALA A 164 -5.65 -1.01 8.26
CA ALA A 164 -6.58 -1.97 8.84
C ALA A 164 -6.62 -1.87 10.38
N SER A 165 -7.81 -1.97 10.97
CA SER A 165 -8.03 -1.85 12.42
C SER A 165 -7.55 -3.05 13.24
N GLY A 166 -7.29 -4.20 12.60
CA GLY A 166 -6.84 -5.44 13.24
C GLY A 166 -7.96 -6.44 13.56
N ASN A 167 -7.62 -7.73 13.53
CA ASN A 167 -8.58 -8.84 13.62
C ASN A 167 -8.33 -9.80 14.81
N TYR A 168 -7.25 -9.61 15.58
CA TYR A 168 -6.80 -10.58 16.60
C TYR A 168 -7.09 -10.17 18.04
N VAL A 169 -7.35 -8.88 18.26
CA VAL A 169 -7.63 -8.31 19.57
C VAL A 169 -8.84 -7.40 19.47
N LYS A 170 -9.49 -7.11 20.59
CA LYS A 170 -10.68 -6.23 20.65
C LYS A 170 -10.35 -4.73 20.60
N LEU A 171 -9.10 -4.38 20.29
CA LEU A 171 -8.59 -3.02 20.23
C LEU A 171 -8.22 -2.71 18.78
N VAL A 172 -8.37 -1.45 18.39
CA VAL A 172 -7.76 -0.95 17.15
C VAL A 172 -6.24 -1.03 17.30
N VAL A 173 -5.56 -1.70 16.37
CA VAL A 173 -4.10 -1.85 16.38
C VAL A 173 -3.42 -0.73 15.60
N TRP A 174 -2.11 -0.58 15.76
CA TRP A 174 -1.33 0.40 15.01
C TRP A 174 -0.89 -0.17 13.65
N PRO A 175 -0.84 0.66 12.60
CA PRO A 175 -0.92 2.13 12.63
C PRO A 175 -2.34 2.74 12.65
N ALA A 176 -3.40 1.96 12.49
CA ALA A 176 -4.78 2.48 12.46
C ALA A 176 -5.22 3.22 13.75
N ALA A 177 -4.57 2.96 14.88
CA ALA A 177 -4.83 3.66 16.13
C ALA A 177 -4.11 5.03 16.27
N TYR A 178 -3.30 5.45 15.29
CA TYR A 178 -2.74 6.80 15.30
C TYR A 178 -3.78 7.83 14.84
N PRO A 179 -3.89 9.01 15.47
CA PRO A 179 -4.90 10.01 15.11
C PRO A 179 -4.84 10.52 13.66
N GLU A 180 -3.69 10.39 13.01
CA GLU A 180 -3.46 10.84 11.65
C GLU A 180 -3.90 9.83 10.57
N VAL A 181 -4.29 8.61 10.96
CA VAL A 181 -4.70 7.49 10.09
C VAL A 181 -6.20 7.23 10.23
#